data_AF-A0A7S4G4B3-F1
#
_entry.id   AF-A0A7S4G4B3-F1
#
_cell.length_a   1.000
_cell.length_b   1.000
_cell.length_c   1.000
_cell.angle_alpha   90.00
_cell.angle_beta   90.00
_cell.angle_gamma   90.00
#
_symmetry.space_group_name_H-M   'P 1'
#
loop_
_entity.id
_entity.type
_entity.pdbx_description
1 polymer ?
#
loop_
_entity_poly.entity_id
_entity_poly.type
_entity_poly.pdbx_seq_one_letter_code
_entity_poly.pdbx_strand_id
1 'polypeptide(L)'
;GGDATLQAPNALQILTSAVKSIEAAADRIQRQLGLSRRQFRALAESVAAINEGQGDWECLDVGGTCFHAGCGVLGSRGAHFLSALVSKEFPSERGSEGCIFIDRDPEHFPLVLQYLRD
;
A
#
# COMPACT_ATOMS: atom_id res chain seq x y z
N GLY A 1 -52.67 39.07 32.49
CA GLY A 1 -52.13 39.21 31.13
C GLY A 1 -50.63 39.22 31.24
N GLY A 2 -49.97 38.14 30.83
CA GLY A 2 -48.52 38.03 30.81
C GLY A 2 -48.14 37.52 29.43
N ASP A 3 -47.51 38.41 28.66
CA ASP A 3 -47.17 38.30 27.25
C ASP A 3 -46.13 37.19 27.00
N ALA A 4 -46.52 36.14 26.29
CA ALA A 4 -45.69 34.98 25.95
C ALA A 4 -45.10 35.05 24.54
N THR A 5 -45.03 36.24 23.92
CA THR A 5 -44.82 36.36 22.47
C THR A 5 -43.41 36.81 22.07
N LEU A 6 -42.50 37.06 23.03
CA LEU A 6 -41.18 37.63 22.77
C LEU A 6 -40.01 36.64 22.95
N GLN A 7 -39.98 35.52 22.19
CA GLN A 7 -38.75 34.69 22.11
C GLN A 7 -38.55 33.93 20.78
N ALA A 8 -39.48 33.98 19.83
CA ALA A 8 -39.36 33.28 18.55
C ALA A 8 -38.23 33.79 17.62
N PRO A 9 -37.94 35.10 17.52
CA PRO A 9 -36.91 35.61 16.60
C PRO A 9 -35.48 35.19 16.99
N ASN A 10 -35.23 35.05 18.29
CA ASN A 10 -33.89 34.77 18.82
C ASN A 10 -33.49 33.30 18.57
N ALA A 11 -34.42 32.36 18.75
CA ALA A 11 -34.18 30.95 18.50
C ALA A 11 -33.87 30.67 17.01
N LEU A 12 -34.60 31.31 16.09
CA LEU A 12 -34.37 31.14 14.65
C LEU A 12 -33.00 31.68 14.21
N GLN A 13 -32.57 32.82 14.77
CA GLN A 13 -31.25 33.39 14.49
C GLN A 13 -30.11 32.52 15.02
N ILE A 14 -30.26 31.96 16.22
CA ILE A 14 -29.28 31.03 16.81
C ILE A 14 -29.13 29.77 15.96
N LEU A 15 -30.25 29.18 15.51
CA LEU A 15 -30.21 28.01 14.63
C LEU A 15 -29.56 28.33 13.28
N THR A 16 -29.88 29.49 12.69
CA THR A 16 -29.31 29.90 11.40
C THR A 16 -27.80 30.13 11.49
N SER A 17 -27.31 30.75 12.56
CA SER A 17 -25.87 30.97 12.77
C SER A 17 -25.13 29.66 13.06
N ALA A 18 -25.75 28.75 13.81
CA ALA A 18 -25.21 27.42 14.06
C ALA A 18 -25.06 26.60 12.77
N VAL A 19 -26.06 26.58 11.90
CA VAL A 19 -26.00 25.87 10.60
C VAL A 19 -24.86 26.42 9.74
N LYS A 20 -24.75 27.75 9.60
CA LYS A 20 -23.65 28.38 8.85
C LYS A 20 -22.27 28.02 9.41
N SER A 21 -22.16 27.92 10.73
CA SER A 21 -20.91 27.52 11.39
C SER A 21 -20.53 26.06 11.10
N ILE A 22 -21.52 25.16 11.10
CA ILE A 22 -21.34 23.75 10.75
C ILE A 22 -20.94 23.59 9.28
N GLU A 23 -21.60 24.29 8.36
CA GLU A 23 -21.23 24.30 6.94
C GLU A 23 -19.78 24.77 6.75
N ALA A 24 -19.40 25.88 7.41
CA ALA A 24 -18.02 26.37 7.35
C ALA A 24 -17.00 25.41 7.99
N ALA A 25 -17.39 24.63 9.00
CA ALA A 25 -16.54 23.58 9.57
C ALA A 25 -16.40 22.37 8.62
N ALA A 26 -17.49 21.95 7.99
CA ALA A 26 -17.49 20.88 7.00
C ALA A 26 -16.59 21.22 5.81
N ASP A 27 -16.67 22.44 5.29
CA ASP A 27 -15.80 22.96 4.23
C ASP A 27 -14.32 22.89 4.61
N ARG A 28 -13.99 23.26 5.85
CA ARG A 28 -12.61 23.20 6.36
C ARG A 28 -12.10 21.77 6.41
N ILE A 29 -12.92 20.84 6.92
CA ILE A 29 -12.59 19.41 6.99
C ILE A 29 -12.38 18.83 5.59
N GLN A 30 -13.28 19.13 4.65
CA GLN A 30 -13.17 18.65 3.27
C GLN A 30 -11.91 19.16 2.58
N ARG A 31 -11.55 20.44 2.76
CA ARG A 31 -10.29 20.99 2.23
C ARG A 31 -9.07 20.30 2.82
N GLN A 32 -9.07 20.09 4.14
CA GLN A 32 -7.96 19.46 4.84
C GLN A 32 -7.78 17.99 4.41
N LEU A 33 -8.88 17.23 4.28
CA LEU A 33 -8.86 15.86 3.74
C LEU A 33 -8.38 15.83 2.29
N GLY A 34 -8.79 16.80 1.46
CA GLY A 34 -8.34 16.90 0.07
C GLY A 34 -6.82 17.09 -0.06
N LEU A 35 -6.24 17.95 0.80
CA LEU A 35 -4.79 18.16 0.84
C LEU A 35 -4.05 16.91 1.32
N SER A 36 -4.50 16.30 2.42
CA SER A 36 -3.90 15.06 2.92
C SER A 36 -3.97 13.93 1.89
N ARG A 37 -5.11 13.73 1.21
CA ARG A 37 -5.22 12.72 0.15
C ARG A 37 -4.26 12.97 -1.00
N ARG A 38 -4.03 14.23 -1.41
CA ARG A 38 -3.03 14.57 -2.43
C ARG A 38 -1.62 14.24 -1.98
N GLN A 39 -1.27 14.57 -0.74
CA GLN A 39 0.05 14.26 -0.17
C GLN A 39 0.30 12.76 -0.11
N PHE A 40 -0.67 11.98 0.39
CA PHE A 40 -0.58 10.52 0.40
C PHE A 40 -0.45 9.93 -1.00
N ARG A 41 -1.22 10.45 -1.96
CA ARG A 41 -1.15 9.99 -3.35
C ARG A 41 0.21 10.27 -3.99
N ALA A 42 0.74 11.49 -3.83
CA ALA A 42 2.05 11.86 -4.36
C ALA A 42 3.18 11.02 -3.74
N LEU A 43 3.07 10.70 -2.45
CA LEU A 43 3.99 9.78 -1.79
C LEU A 43 3.88 8.37 -2.38
N ALA A 44 2.68 7.83 -2.54
CA ALA A 44 2.47 6.51 -3.12
C ALA A 44 3.00 6.43 -4.57
N GLU A 45 2.77 7.45 -5.39
CA GLU A 45 3.31 7.56 -6.74
C GLU A 45 4.85 7.62 -6.73
N SER A 46 5.44 8.36 -5.79
CA SER A 46 6.90 8.42 -5.62
C SER A 46 7.49 7.07 -5.18
N VAL A 47 6.82 6.36 -4.26
CA VAL A 47 7.23 5.02 -3.82
C VAL A 47 7.12 4.02 -4.96
N ALA A 48 6.05 4.07 -5.76
CA ALA A 48 5.91 3.22 -6.94
C ALA A 48 7.03 3.49 -7.95
N ALA A 49 7.36 4.76 -8.22
CA ALA A 49 8.44 5.14 -9.12
C ALA A 49 9.83 4.70 -8.63
N ILE A 50 10.06 4.69 -7.31
CA ILE A 50 11.31 4.15 -6.72
C ILE A 50 11.40 2.64 -6.95
N ASN A 51 10.28 1.92 -6.84
CA ASN A 51 10.25 0.47 -7.04
C ASN A 51 10.41 0.08 -8.52
N GLU A 52 9.92 0.88 -9.47
CA GLU A 52 10.05 0.60 -10.91
C GLU A 52 11.50 0.67 -11.45
N GLY A 53 12.43 1.29 -10.70
CA GLY A 53 13.81 1.52 -11.14
C GLY A 53 14.87 0.63 -10.49
N GLN A 54 14.51 -0.16 -9.46
CA GLN A 54 15.43 -1.18 -8.95
C GLN A 54 15.40 -2.35 -9.93
N GLY A 55 16.56 -2.69 -10.52
CA GLY A 55 16.70 -3.95 -11.22
C GLY A 55 16.10 -5.03 -10.33
N ASP A 56 15.06 -5.67 -10.84
CA ASP A 56 14.09 -6.48 -10.11
C ASP A 56 14.80 -7.70 -9.52
N TRP A 57 15.61 -7.57 -8.47
CA TRP A 57 16.38 -8.66 -7.89
C TRP A 57 15.68 -9.10 -6.61
N GLU A 58 15.24 -10.34 -6.59
CA GLU A 58 14.63 -10.96 -5.41
C GLU A 58 15.64 -11.89 -4.76
N CYS A 59 15.69 -11.82 -3.43
CA CYS A 59 16.48 -12.71 -2.59
C CYS A 59 15.64 -13.94 -2.21
N LEU A 60 16.22 -15.13 -2.33
CA LEU A 60 15.60 -16.43 -2.07
C LEU A 60 16.49 -17.18 -1.07
N ASP A 61 16.00 -17.45 0.14
CA ASP A 61 16.68 -18.30 1.11
C ASP A 61 16.18 -19.74 0.92
N VAL A 62 17.03 -20.62 0.41
CA VAL A 62 16.70 -22.01 0.12
C VAL A 62 17.47 -22.90 1.08
N GLY A 63 16.77 -23.48 2.05
CA GLY A 63 17.38 -24.38 3.04
C GLY A 63 18.53 -23.76 3.84
N GLY A 64 18.55 -22.43 4.00
CA GLY A 64 19.61 -21.68 4.69
C GLY A 64 20.68 -21.08 3.79
N THR A 65 20.56 -21.21 2.46
CA THR A 65 21.47 -20.58 1.49
C THR A 65 20.76 -19.50 0.68
N CYS A 66 21.29 -18.28 0.70
CA CYS A 66 20.71 -17.14 -0.02
C CYS A 66 21.14 -17.10 -1.49
N PHE A 67 20.16 -17.02 -2.39
CA PHE A 67 20.32 -16.84 -3.83
C PHE A 67 19.68 -15.53 -4.27
N HIS A 68 20.28 -14.87 -5.27
CA HIS A 68 19.73 -13.65 -5.87
C HIS A 68 19.39 -13.90 -7.33
N ALA A 69 18.15 -13.60 -7.71
CA ALA A 69 17.67 -13.80 -9.07
C ALA A 69 16.75 -12.66 -9.50
N GLY A 70 16.72 -12.38 -10.81
CA GLY A 70 15.85 -11.35 -11.36
C GLY A 70 14.37 -11.77 -11.36
N CYS A 71 13.42 -10.87 -11.07
CA CYS A 71 11.98 -11.12 -11.16
C CYS A 71 11.59 -11.63 -12.55
N GLY A 72 12.27 -11.17 -13.61
CA GLY A 72 12.06 -11.68 -14.97
C GLY A 72 12.42 -13.16 -15.15
N VAL A 73 13.46 -13.65 -14.45
CA VAL A 73 13.85 -15.07 -14.46
C VAL A 73 12.86 -15.90 -13.64
N LEU A 74 12.46 -15.38 -12.48
CA LEU A 74 11.53 -16.04 -11.56
C LEU A 74 10.08 -16.04 -12.07
N GLY A 75 9.70 -15.05 -12.89
CA GLY A 75 8.41 -14.93 -13.54
C GLY A 75 8.32 -15.61 -14.92
N SER A 76 9.35 -16.34 -15.33
CA SER A 76 9.37 -17.05 -16.61
C SER A 76 8.35 -18.20 -16.66
N ARG A 77 7.93 -18.58 -17.87
CA ARG A 77 6.82 -19.52 -18.15
C ARG A 77 6.96 -20.93 -17.52
N GLY A 78 8.11 -21.27 -16.93
CA GLY A 78 8.35 -22.57 -16.27
C GLY A 78 8.26 -22.56 -14.74
N ALA A 79 8.18 -21.40 -14.10
CA ALA A 79 8.32 -21.27 -12.65
C ALA A 79 7.04 -20.78 -11.97
N HIS A 80 5.90 -21.42 -12.21
CA HIS A 80 4.60 -21.01 -11.64
C HIS A 80 4.64 -20.76 -10.12
N PHE A 81 5.40 -21.57 -9.37
CA PHE A 81 5.56 -21.39 -7.93
C PHE A 81 6.41 -20.15 -7.59
N LEU A 82 7.59 -19.98 -8.19
CA LEU A 82 8.45 -18.82 -7.93
C LEU A 82 7.82 -17.52 -8.44
N SER A 83 7.11 -17.58 -9.56
CA SER A 83 6.34 -16.47 -10.10
C SER A 83 5.23 -16.04 -9.13
N ALA A 84 4.48 -16.97 -8.54
CA ALA A 84 3.45 -16.65 -7.55
C ALA A 84 4.05 -16.05 -6.26
N LEU A 85 5.24 -16.49 -5.86
CA LEU A 85 5.98 -15.95 -4.71
C LEU A 85 6.46 -14.51 -4.94
N VAL A 86 7.03 -14.23 -6.12
CA VAL A 86 7.51 -12.89 -6.49
C VAL A 86 6.34 -11.93 -6.71
N SER A 87 5.26 -12.39 -7.36
CA SER A 87 4.03 -11.61 -7.57
C SER A 87 3.25 -11.35 -6.27
N LYS A 88 3.68 -11.91 -5.12
CA LYS A 88 3.02 -11.81 -3.82
C LYS A 88 1.57 -12.32 -3.84
N GLU A 89 1.24 -13.17 -4.80
CA GLU A 89 -0.07 -13.84 -4.90
C GLU A 89 -0.18 -14.96 -3.86
N PHE A 90 0.96 -15.55 -3.49
CA PHE A 90 1.05 -16.52 -2.40
C PHE A 90 1.61 -15.88 -1.12
N PRO A 91 1.01 -16.12 0.06
CA PRO A 91 1.61 -15.71 1.32
C PRO A 91 2.91 -16.48 1.53
N SER A 92 4.02 -15.74 1.50
CA SER A 92 5.37 -16.28 1.70
C SER A 92 6.00 -15.62 2.92
N GLU A 93 6.67 -16.41 3.76
CA GLU A 93 7.49 -15.86 4.82
C GLU A 93 8.70 -15.16 4.21
N ARG A 94 8.76 -13.83 4.37
CA ARG A 94 9.93 -13.04 4.05
C ARG A 94 10.70 -12.80 5.34
N GLY A 95 11.99 -13.15 5.34
CA GLY A 95 12.88 -12.95 6.48
C GLY A 95 13.13 -11.46 6.77
N SER A 96 13.94 -11.19 7.79
CA SER A 96 14.33 -9.83 8.20
C SER A 96 15.02 -9.02 7.10
N GLU A 97 15.71 -9.71 6.18
CA GLU A 97 16.41 -9.14 5.02
C GLU A 97 15.50 -9.02 3.78
N GLY A 98 14.21 -9.39 3.89
CA GLY A 98 13.28 -9.39 2.76
C GLY A 98 13.39 -10.60 1.83
N CYS A 99 14.30 -11.55 2.11
CA CYS A 99 14.47 -12.80 1.37
C CYS A 99 13.26 -13.74 1.56
N ILE A 100 12.81 -14.37 0.48
CA ILE A 100 11.72 -15.35 0.48
C ILE A 100 12.27 -16.71 0.94
N PHE A 101 11.68 -17.30 1.99
CA PHE A 101 12.13 -18.60 2.50
C PHE A 101 11.53 -19.77 1.71
N ILE A 102 12.38 -20.73 1.36
CA ILE A 102 12.03 -21.94 0.63
C ILE A 102 12.63 -23.14 1.39
N ASP A 103 11.77 -23.99 1.92
CA ASP A 103 12.14 -25.22 2.62
C ASP A 103 12.53 -26.33 1.62
N ARG A 104 13.65 -26.13 0.92
CA ARG A 104 14.22 -27.08 -0.05
C ARG A 104 15.74 -27.12 0.05
N ASP A 105 16.30 -28.22 -0.44
CA ASP A 105 17.75 -28.41 -0.51
C ASP A 105 18.39 -27.40 -1.49
N PRO A 106 19.37 -26.60 -1.02
CA PRO A 106 20.05 -25.62 -1.86
C PRO A 106 20.90 -26.24 -2.97
N GLU A 107 21.34 -27.49 -2.88
CA GLU A 107 22.27 -28.08 -3.87
C GLU A 107 21.68 -28.14 -5.28
N HIS A 108 20.36 -28.34 -5.38
CA HIS A 108 19.66 -28.48 -6.65
C HIS A 108 19.15 -27.14 -7.20
N PHE A 109 19.10 -26.09 -6.37
CA PHE A 109 18.49 -24.81 -6.73
C PHE A 109 19.25 -24.03 -7.83
N PRO A 110 20.60 -24.03 -7.88
CA PRO A 110 21.34 -23.39 -8.98
C PRO A 110 20.95 -23.91 -10.36
N LEU A 111 20.71 -25.22 -10.50
CA LEU A 111 20.31 -25.84 -11.76
C LEU A 111 18.92 -25.35 -12.19
N VAL A 112 18.01 -25.17 -11.23
CA VAL A 112 16.68 -24.60 -11.49
C VAL A 112 16.82 -23.15 -11.94
N LEU A 113 17.62 -22.32 -11.25
CA LEU A 113 17.84 -20.93 -11.66
C LEU A 113 18.49 -20.83 -13.04
N GLN A 114 19.40 -21.73 -13.37
CA GLN A 114 20.01 -21.78 -14.71
C GLN A 114 18.98 -22.14 -15.78
N TYR A 115 18.15 -23.16 -15.53
CA TYR A 115 17.06 -23.53 -16.43
C TYR A 115 16.06 -22.40 -16.69
N LEU A 116 15.83 -21.52 -15.71
CA LEU A 116 14.91 -20.38 -15.85
C LEU A 116 15.52 -19.15 -16.54
N ARG A 117 16.86 -19.12 -16.69
CA ARG A 117 17.58 -18.03 -17.36
C ARG A 117 17.71 -18.24 -18.86
N ASP A 118 17.72 -19.50 -19.31
CA ASP A 118 17.78 -19.91 -20.71
C ASP A 118 16.39 -19.95 -21.37
#